data_AF-A0A2X1A5Z7-F1
#
_entry.id   AF-A0A2X1A5Z7-F1
#
_cell.length_a   1.000
_cell.length_b   1.000
_cell.length_c   1.000
_cell.angle_alpha   90.00
_cell.angle_beta   90.00
_cell.angle_gamma   90.00
#
_symmetry.space_group_name_H-M   'P 1'
#
loop_
_entity.id
_entity.type
_entity.pdbx_description
1 polymer ?
#
loop_
_entity_poly.entity_id
_entity_poly.type
_entity_poly.pdbx_seq_one_letter_code
_entity_poly.pdbx_strand_id
1 'polypeptide(L)' 'MTKLELDETVRRYKWGKYGIGKYIYQKEEEEDIKEHLYGYMQKFFPQAKLEFT' A
#
# COMPACT_ATOMS: atom_id res chain seq x y z
N MET A 1 2.65 19.62 -15.80
CA MET A 1 2.36 19.26 -14.40
C MET A 1 2.00 17.79 -14.36
N THR A 2 2.53 17.00 -13.43
CA THR A 2 2.17 15.58 -13.32
C THR A 2 0.76 15.43 -12.73
N LYS A 3 0.12 14.28 -12.95
CA LYS A 3 -1.16 13.92 -12.32
C LYS A 3 -0.96 13.21 -10.97
N LEU A 4 0.17 13.48 -10.31
CA LEU A 4 0.54 12.77 -9.10
C LEU A 4 -0.12 13.42 -7.89
N GLU A 5 -1.03 12.70 -7.25
CA GLU A 5 -1.70 13.15 -6.02
C GLU A 5 -0.77 13.01 -4.82
N LEU A 6 -0.34 14.16 -4.28
CA LEU A 6 0.59 14.27 -3.14
C LEU A 6 -0.06 14.95 -1.92
N ASP A 7 -1.39 14.91 -1.81
CA ASP A 7 -2.09 15.44 -0.64
C ASP A 7 -1.78 14.59 0.60
N GLU A 8 -1.06 15.19 1.55
CA GLU A 8 -0.67 14.56 2.80
C GLU A 8 -1.83 14.44 3.79
N THR A 9 -2.87 15.27 3.65
CA THR A 9 -4.01 15.33 4.59
C THR A 9 -4.86 14.06 4.56
N VAL A 10 -4.86 13.36 3.43
CA VAL A 10 -5.56 12.08 3.24
C VAL A 10 -4.68 10.87 3.60
N ARG A 11 -3.44 11.08 4.05
CA ARG A 11 -2.47 10.01 4.33
C ARG A 11 -2.22 9.84 5.83
N ARG A 12 -1.74 8.66 6.24
CA ARG A 12 -1.19 8.48 7.59
C ARG A 12 0.33 8.62 7.56
N TYR A 13 0.91 9.24 8.59
CA TYR A 13 2.35 9.35 8.73
C TYR A 13 2.95 8.14 9.48
N LYS A 14 3.92 7.47 8.87
CA LYS A 14 4.68 6.37 9.48
C LYS A 14 6.10 6.83 9.80
N TRP A 15 6.39 6.95 11.09
CA TRP A 15 7.69 7.36 11.60
C TRP A 15 8.82 6.42 11.16
N GLY A 16 9.94 7.03 10.76
CA GLY A 16 11.19 6.31 10.49
C GLY A 16 11.85 5.86 11.79
N LYS A 17 12.53 4.71 11.76
CA LYS A 17 13.22 4.17 12.95
C LYS A 17 14.44 5.02 13.37
N TYR A 18 15.13 5.62 12.40
CA TYR A 18 16.37 6.38 12.60
C TYR A 18 16.40 7.72 11.83
N GLY A 19 15.23 8.21 11.37
CA GLY A 19 15.16 9.38 10.50
C GLY A 19 13.73 9.77 10.15
N ILE A 20 13.57 10.50 9.04
CA ILE A 20 12.26 11.02 8.62
C ILE A 20 11.28 9.88 8.32
N GLY A 21 10.01 10.12 8.64
CA GLY A 21 8.91 9.23 8.28
C GLY A 21 8.44 9.41 6.85
N LYS A 22 7.34 8.74 6.52
CA LYS A 22 6.71 8.78 5.21
C LYS A 22 5.20 8.74 5.31
N TYR A 23 4.52 9.28 4.30
CA TYR A 23 3.08 9.17 4.14
C TYR A 23 2.70 7.86 3.45
N ILE A 24 1.75 7.15 4.04
CA ILE A 24 1.20 5.90 3.50
C ILE A 24 -0.33 5.98 3.49
N TYR A 25 -0.98 5.07 2.77
CA TYR A 25 -2.45 4.98 2.71
C TYR A 25 -3.06 4.82 4.11
N GLN A 26 -4.35 5.12 4.26
CA GLN A 26 -5.07 4.80 5.49
C GLN A 26 -5.13 3.28 5.70
N LYS A 27 -5.48 2.84 6.91
CA LYS A 27 -5.41 1.40 7.24
C LYS A 27 -6.40 0.59 6.41
N GLU A 28 -7.58 1.14 6.24
CA GLU A 28 -8.68 0.57 5.47
C GLU A 28 -8.30 0.49 3.99
N GLU A 29 -7.69 1.54 3.44
CA GLU A 29 -7.20 1.57 2.06
C GLU A 29 -6.05 0.57 1.83
N GLU A 30 -5.11 0.42 2.77
CA GLU A 30 -4.04 -0.59 2.63
C GLU A 30 -4.60 -2.01 2.62
N GLU A 31 -5.57 -2.33 3.48
CA GLU A 31 -6.17 -3.66 3.50
C GLU A 31 -6.98 -3.91 2.23
N ASP A 32 -7.75 -2.93 1.77
CA ASP A 32 -8.53 -3.03 0.53
C ASP A 32 -7.63 -3.32 -0.67
N ILE A 33 -6.53 -2.56 -0.83
CA ILE A 33 -5.55 -2.78 -1.89
C ILE A 33 -4.94 -4.19 -1.79
N LYS A 34 -4.59 -4.62 -0.57
CA LYS A 34 -3.98 -5.93 -0.34
C LYS A 34 -4.93 -7.07 -0.69
N GLU A 35 -6.18 -7.03 -0.24
CA GLU A 35 -7.19 -8.04 -0.54
C GLU A 35 -7.45 -8.14 -2.05
N HIS A 36 -7.59 -7.00 -2.73
CA HIS A 36 -7.81 -6.96 -4.18
C HIS A 36 -6.64 -7.54 -4.97
N LEU A 37 -5.41 -7.09 -4.69
CA LEU A 37 -4.22 -7.56 -5.39
C LEU A 37 -3.95 -9.03 -5.10
N TYR A 38 -4.15 -9.48 -3.85
CA TYR A 38 -4.01 -10.88 -3.49
C TYR A 38 -5.05 -11.75 -4.19
N GLY A 39 -6.31 -11.30 -4.27
CA GLY A 39 -7.37 -11.97 -5.02
C GLY A 39 -7.01 -12.14 -6.50
N TYR A 40 -6.45 -11.11 -7.14
CA TYR A 40 -5.94 -11.22 -8.51
C TYR A 40 -4.77 -12.18 -8.63
N MET A 41 -3.82 -12.14 -7.69
CA MET A 41 -2.68 -13.06 -7.68
C MET A 41 -3.17 -14.51 -7.62
N GLN A 42 -4.09 -14.84 -6.73
CA GLN A 42 -4.65 -16.20 -6.63
C GLN A 42 -5.38 -16.61 -7.91
N LYS A 43 -6.13 -15.69 -8.53
CA LYS A 43 -6.90 -15.96 -9.75
C LYS A 43 -6.03 -16.22 -10.98
N PHE A 44 -4.98 -15.42 -11.17
CA PHE A 44 -4.19 -15.44 -12.40
C PHE A 44 -2.85 -16.18 -12.24
N PHE A 45 -2.34 -16.30 -11.02
CA PHE A 45 -1.07 -16.95 -10.69
C PHE A 45 -1.22 -17.88 -9.47
N PRO A 46 -2.01 -18.96 -9.58
CA PRO A 46 -2.37 -19.82 -8.44
C PRO A 46 -1.19 -20.53 -7.77
N GLN A 47 -0.03 -20.60 -8.44
CA GLN A 47 1.20 -21.18 -7.90
C GLN A 47 2.19 -20.12 -7.36
N ALA A 48 1.87 -18.83 -7.51
CA ALA A 48 2.72 -17.77 -6.99
C ALA A 48 2.60 -17.69 -5.47
N LYS A 49 3.73 -17.40 -4.82
CA LYS A 49 3.81 -17.18 -3.38
C LYS A 49 3.97 -15.68 -3.12
N LEU A 50 3.12 -15.14 -2.26
CA LEU A 50 3.31 -13.79 -1.72
C LEU A 50 4.34 -13.86 -0.60
N GLU A 51 5.50 -13.22 -0.77
CA GLU A 51 6.59 -13.29 0.21
C GLU A 51 6.51 -12.22 1.31
N PHE A 52 5.85 -11.09 1.05
CA PHE A 52 5.71 -10.00 2.02
C PHE A 52 4.31 -9.37 1.95
N THR A 53 3.73 -9.10 3.12
CA THR A 53 2.48 -8.34 3.35
C THR A 53 2.78 -7.12 4.21
#